data_AF-A0A1M2YWZ5-F1
#
_entry.id   AF-A0A1M2YWZ5-F1
#
_cell.length_a   1.000
_cell.length_b   1.000
_cell.length_c   1.000
_cell.angle_alpha   90.00
_cell.angle_beta   90.00
_cell.angle_gamma   90.00
#
_symmetry.space_group_name_H-M   'P 1'
#
loop_
_entity.id
_entity.type
_entity.pdbx_description
1 polymer ?
#
loop_
_entity_poly.entity_id
_entity_poly.type
_entity_poly.pdbx_seq_one_letter_code
_entity_poly.pdbx_strand_id
1 'polypeptide(L)' 'MDETTGSMTDLLSSPAITQEQVSQAYNAVESAAQRFELFVTDLEEQDVDDAVLEAAERILDRWDALSVHVAGYLR' A
#
# COMPACT_ATOMS: atom_id res chain seq x y z
N MET A 1 9.77 -8.91 14.54
CA MET A 1 10.21 -7.80 13.66
C MET A 1 9.91 -8.29 12.26
N ASP A 2 8.93 -7.69 11.60
CA ASP A 2 8.47 -8.11 10.28
C ASP A 2 9.57 -7.77 9.25
N GLU A 3 10.20 -8.79 8.67
CA GLU A 3 11.29 -8.63 7.68
C GLU A 3 10.86 -7.78 6.48
N THR A 4 9.56 -7.71 6.19
CA THR A 4 9.00 -6.93 5.08
C THR A 4 9.00 -5.42 5.35
N THR A 5 8.90 -4.99 6.62
CA THR A 5 9.00 -3.56 6.97
C THR A 5 10.43 -3.05 6.82
N GLY A 6 11.43 -3.88 7.14
CA GLY A 6 12.85 -3.54 6.99
C GLY A 6 13.24 -3.24 5.54
N SER A 7 12.75 -4.03 4.58
CA SER A 7 13.10 -3.88 3.17
C SER A 7 12.60 -2.57 2.52
N MET A 8 11.51 -1.98 3.03
CA MET A 8 10.92 -0.77 2.45
C MET A 8 11.60 0.50 2.97
N THR A 9 12.00 0.50 4.24
CA THR A 9 12.74 1.61 4.86
C THR A 9 14.14 1.76 4.24
N ASP A 10 14.80 0.64 3.94
CA ASP A 10 16.09 0.64 3.23
C ASP A 10 15.98 1.18 1.79
N LEU A 11 14.87 0.88 1.10
CA LEU A 11 14.60 1.37 -0.25
C LEU A 11 14.43 2.90 -0.26
N LEU A 12 13.63 3.44 0.65
CA LEU A 12 13.38 4.89 0.76
C LEU A 12 14.58 5.69 1.27
N SER A 13 15.44 5.05 2.07
CA SER A 13 16.66 5.67 2.62
C SER A 13 17.83 5.67 1.63
N SER A 14 17.63 5.13 0.42
CA SER A 14 18.66 5.13 -0.62
C SER A 14 18.96 6.57 -1.09
N PRO A 15 20.24 6.99 -1.11
CA PRO A 15 20.63 8.34 -1.52
C PRO A 15 20.33 8.64 -3.00
N ALA A 16 19.89 7.64 -3.78
CA ALA A 16 19.47 7.80 -5.17
C ALA A 16 18.01 8.25 -5.32
N ILE A 17 17.19 8.18 -4.26
CA ILE A 17 15.76 8.51 -4.32
C ILE A 17 15.54 9.93 -3.82
N THR A 18 14.97 10.77 -4.68
CA THR A 18 14.62 12.15 -4.31
C THR A 18 13.28 12.21 -3.56
N GLN A 19 13.08 13.24 -2.75
CA GLN A 19 11.81 13.48 -2.05
C GLN A 19 10.62 13.61 -3.02
N GLU A 20 10.87 14.11 -4.23
CA GLU A 20 9.87 14.19 -5.31
C GLU A 20 9.47 12.79 -5.80
N GLN A 21 10.44 11.88 -6.00
CA GLN A 21 10.16 10.50 -6.37
C GLN A 21 9.40 9.75 -5.26
N VAL A 22 9.71 10.01 -3.99
CA VAL A 22 8.95 9.46 -2.85
C VAL A 22 7.52 10.00 -2.86
N SER A 23 7.32 11.29 -3.08
CA SER A 23 5.99 11.90 -3.18
C SER A 23 5.18 11.36 -4.37
N GLN A 24 5.81 11.13 -5.51
CA GLN A 24 5.17 10.52 -6.67
C GLN A 24 4.75 9.06 -6.38
N ALA A 25 5.64 8.28 -5.76
CA ALA A 25 5.33 6.91 -5.36
C ALA A 25 4.19 6.87 -4.33
N TYR A 26 4.18 7.78 -3.35
CA TYR A 26 3.09 7.93 -2.39
C TYR A 26 1.74 8.15 -3.08
N ASN A 27 1.65 9.15 -3.96
CA ASN A 27 0.41 9.46 -4.67
C ASN A 27 -0.07 8.30 -5.56
N ALA A 28 0.88 7.56 -6.17
CA ALA A 28 0.55 6.39 -6.96
C ALA A 28 0.00 5.25 -6.09
N VAL A 29 0.60 5.00 -4.92
CA VAL A 29 0.15 4.01 -3.94
C VAL A 29 -1.25 4.36 -3.42
N GLU A 30 -1.47 5.59 -2.98
CA GLU A 30 -2.79 6.07 -2.51
C GLU A 30 -3.87 5.89 -3.58
N SER A 31 -3.54 6.27 -4.82
CA SER A 31 -4.46 6.12 -5.94
C SER A 31 -4.74 4.65 -6.28
N ALA A 32 -3.78 3.75 -6.08
CA ALA A 32 -3.97 2.33 -6.27
C ALA A 32 -4.84 1.72 -5.15
N ALA A 33 -4.61 2.10 -3.89
CA ALA A 33 -5.40 1.65 -2.75
C ALA A 33 -6.88 1.99 -2.94
N GLN A 34 -7.20 3.26 -3.29
CA GLN A 34 -8.58 3.69 -3.54
C GLN A 34 -9.26 2.89 -4.65
N ARG A 35 -8.53 2.54 -5.72
CA ARG A 35 -9.09 1.69 -6.79
C ARG A 35 -9.28 0.25 -6.33
N PHE A 36 -8.43 -0.23 -5.44
CA PHE A 36 -8.50 -1.57 -4.91
C PHE A 36 -9.63 -1.72 -3.89
N GLU A 37 -9.96 -0.69 -3.11
CA GLU A 37 -11.15 -0.67 -2.24
C GLU A 37 -12.44 -0.84 -3.05
N LEU A 38 -12.54 -0.16 -4.19
CA LEU A 38 -13.66 -0.34 -5.13
C LEU A 38 -13.70 -1.77 -5.66
N PHE A 39 -12.56 -2.35 -6.00
CA PHE A 39 -12.48 -3.74 -6.44
C PHE A 39 -12.92 -4.73 -5.34
N VAL A 40 -12.56 -4.50 -4.07
CA VAL A 40 -13.06 -5.32 -2.95
C VAL A 40 -14.57 -5.22 -2.84
N THR A 41 -15.12 -4.01 -2.95
CA THR A 41 -16.57 -3.80 -2.95
C THR A 41 -17.24 -4.57 -4.11
N ASP A 42 -16.68 -4.50 -5.31
CA ASP A 42 -17.18 -5.24 -6.49
C ASP A 42 -17.13 -6.76 -6.28
N LEU A 43 -16.13 -7.26 -5.55
CA LEU A 43 -16.01 -8.67 -5.18
C LEU A 43 -17.11 -9.08 -4.19
N GLU A 44 -17.36 -8.28 -3.16
CA GLU A 44 -18.44 -8.52 -2.19
C GLU A 44 -19.80 -8.60 -2.88
N GLU A 45 -20.06 -7.71 -3.85
CA GLU A 45 -21.29 -7.71 -4.63
C GLU A 45 -21.46 -8.94 -5.54
N GLN A 46 -20.35 -9.59 -5.91
CA GLN A 46 -20.33 -10.78 -6.76
C GLN A 46 -20.42 -12.10 -6.00
N ASP A 47 -20.56 -12.06 -4.66
CA ASP A 47 -20.65 -13.24 -3.80
C ASP A 47 -19.46 -14.21 -4.00
N VAL A 48 -18.25 -13.66 -4.18
CA VAL A 48 -17.03 -14.47 -4.27
C VAL A 48 -16.69 -15.09 -2.91
N ASP A 49 -15.92 -16.18 -2.95
CA ASP A 49 -15.48 -16.92 -1.77
C ASP A 49 -14.80 -16.01 -0.73
N ASP A 50 -15.16 -16.20 0.55
CA ASP A 50 -14.65 -15.43 1.68
C ASP A 50 -13.11 -15.40 1.73
N ALA A 51 -12.43 -16.47 1.30
CA ALA A 51 -10.97 -16.51 1.28
C ALA A 51 -10.36 -15.53 0.26
N VAL A 52 -11.10 -15.23 -0.82
CA VAL A 52 -10.70 -14.24 -1.82
C VAL A 52 -10.90 -12.82 -1.28
N LEU A 53 -12.01 -12.58 -0.57
CA LEU A 53 -12.26 -11.31 0.12
C LEU A 53 -11.20 -11.05 1.18
N GLU A 54 -10.91 -12.04 2.04
CA GLU A 54 -9.89 -11.90 3.08
C GLU A 54 -8.49 -11.65 2.49
N ALA A 55 -8.17 -12.28 1.35
CA ALA A 55 -6.91 -12.01 0.65
C ALA A 55 -6.85 -10.57 0.11
N ALA A 56 -7.98 -10.04 -0.38
CA ALA A 56 -8.06 -8.69 -0.89
C ALA A 56 -7.99 -7.63 0.24
N GLU A 57 -8.66 -7.86 1.36
CA GLU A 57 -8.56 -7.02 2.56
C GLU A 57 -7.11 -6.96 3.10
N ARG A 58 -6.40 -8.09 3.16
CA ARG A 58 -4.99 -8.11 3.56
C ARG A 58 -4.08 -7.30 2.63
N ILE A 59 -4.43 -7.21 1.35
CA ILE A 59 -3.71 -6.36 0.39
C ILE A 59 -3.96 -4.89 0.71
N LEU A 60 -5.20 -4.49 1.05
CA LEU A 60 -5.53 -3.13 1.49
C LEU A 60 -4.76 -2.74 2.74
N ASP A 61 -4.77 -3.58 3.78
CA ASP A 61 -4.03 -3.34 5.03
C ASP A 61 -2.54 -3.07 4.76
N ARG A 62 -1.95 -3.80 3.81
CA ARG A 62 -0.54 -3.62 3.46
C ARG A 62 -0.28 -2.29 2.78
N TRP A 63 -1.22 -1.82 1.95
CA TRP A 63 -1.14 -0.51 1.31
C TRP A 63 -1.30 0.64 2.29
N ASP A 64 -2.24 0.54 3.23
CA ASP A 64 -2.41 1.53 4.31
C ASP A 64 -1.14 1.65 5.17
N ALA A 65 -0.55 0.51 5.54
CA ALA A 65 0.71 0.50 6.28
C ALA A 65 1.85 1.17 5.50
N LEU A 66 1.90 1.01 4.18
CA LEU A 66 2.87 1.69 3.33
C LEU A 66 2.62 3.20 3.28
N SER A 67 1.36 3.60 3.11
CA SER A 67 0.96 5.01 3.08
C SER A 67 1.38 5.76 4.35
N VAL A 68 1.04 5.20 5.52
CA VAL A 68 1.43 5.77 6.83
C VAL A 68 2.95 5.89 6.95
N HIS A 69 3.70 4.88 6.50
CA HIS A 69 5.16 4.91 6.57
C HIS A 69 5.77 6.00 5.68
N VAL A 70 5.31 6.11 4.44
CA VAL A 70 5.81 7.11 3.48
C VAL A 70 5.42 8.54 3.92
N ALA A 71 4.21 8.72 4.46
CA ALA A 71 3.80 9.99 5.07
C ALA A 71 4.72 10.39 6.24
N GLY A 72 5.20 9.42 7.02
CA GLY A 72 6.20 9.65 8.07
C GLY A 72 7.58 10.05 7.52
N TYR A 73 7.98 9.54 6.36
CA TYR A 73 9.25 9.89 5.70
C TYR A 73 9.23 11.28 5.03
N LEU A 74 8.07 11.71 4.54
CA LEU A 74 7.91 13.02 3.87
C LEU A 74 7.83 14.20 4.85
N ARG A 75 7.66 13.94 6.15
CA ARG A 75 7.47 14.94 7.21
C ARG A 75 8.79 15.39 7.82
#